data_AF-A0A954IAW5-F1
#
_entry.id   AF-A0A954IAW5-F1
#
_cell.length_a   1.000
_cell.length_b   1.000
_cell.length_c   1.000
_cell.angle_alpha   90.00
_cell.angle_beta   90.00
_cell.angle_gamma   90.00
#
_symmetry.space_group_name_H-M   'P 1'
#
loop_
_entity.id
_entity.type
_entity.pdbx_description
1 polymer ?
#
loop_
_entity_poly.entity_id
_entity_poly.type
_entity_poly.pdbx_seq_one_letter_code
_entity_poly.pdbx_strand_id
1 'polypeptide(L)'
;MAIRVQAVRFYRVPMKTRFPFRYGIASLTELPHLLVICDVEIDGRRSTGISADGLAPKWFTKDPATSFEDDDLPAMQTVIRHAADVALAAGTQADFFAWWQVLHREQSAWAGQNQIAPLLSGLGCSLLERAVIDAFCRHHQRPFHELLRANALGIRLGDMRSELTGLQPADVLPNPPLSSVAVRHTVGLADPLTDQEIPHDQQLDDGLPHSLAAAIQAYGLRYFKVKLSGDLAGDHERLRRLVEVFQQEVGADYRFTLDGNENYPSVAAFREHWEHHRQHAPIRE
;
A
#
# COMPACT_ATOMS: atom_id res chain seq x y z
N MET A 1 23.74 -15.43 7.80
CA MET A 1 23.21 -15.11 9.14
C MET A 1 21.97 -15.96 9.30
N ALA A 2 22.14 -17.11 9.95
CA ALA A 2 21.10 -18.13 9.96
C ALA A 2 19.83 -17.57 10.61
N ILE A 3 18.67 -17.87 10.03
CA ILE A 3 17.39 -17.30 10.46
C ILE A 3 16.34 -18.39 10.63
N ARG A 4 15.50 -18.25 11.65
CA ARG A 4 14.34 -19.12 11.88
C ARG A 4 13.21 -18.33 12.53
N VAL A 5 12.01 -18.43 11.98
CA VAL A 5 10.80 -17.93 12.66
C VAL A 5 10.37 -18.94 13.72
N GLN A 6 10.21 -18.48 14.96
CA GLN A 6 9.87 -19.32 16.12
C GLN A 6 8.39 -19.21 16.52
N ALA A 7 7.81 -18.03 16.35
CA ALA A 7 6.41 -17.78 16.65
C ALA A 7 5.86 -16.67 15.76
N VAL A 8 4.58 -16.76 15.43
CA VAL A 8 3.80 -15.71 14.76
C VAL A 8 2.55 -15.45 15.58
N ARG A 9 2.28 -14.18 15.89
CA ARG A 9 1.09 -13.74 16.62
C ARG A 9 0.35 -12.68 15.82
N PHE A 10 -0.96 -12.69 15.94
CA PHE A 10 -1.86 -11.77 15.25
C PHE A 10 -2.65 -10.95 16.26
N TYR A 11 -2.73 -9.65 16.03
CA TYR A 11 -3.61 -8.75 16.77
C TYR A 11 -4.44 -7.96 15.79
N ARG A 12 -5.77 -7.94 15.98
CA ARG A 12 -6.69 -7.19 15.14
C ARG A 12 -7.24 -6.02 15.92
N VAL A 13 -7.06 -4.82 15.39
CA VAL A 13 -7.66 -3.60 15.89
C VAL A 13 -8.81 -3.24 14.94
N PRO A 14 -10.07 -3.22 15.40
CA PRO A 14 -11.17 -2.71 14.59
C PRO A 14 -10.99 -1.20 14.41
N MET A 15 -10.84 -0.74 13.17
CA MET A 15 -10.82 0.69 12.86
C MET A 15 -12.04 1.06 12.02
N LYS A 16 -12.51 2.29 12.22
CA LYS A 16 -13.50 2.94 11.38
C LYS A 16 -12.89 4.18 10.76
N THR A 17 -13.25 4.47 9.51
CA THR A 17 -12.88 5.75 8.92
C THR A 17 -13.71 6.85 9.55
N ARG A 18 -13.15 8.06 9.60
CA ARG A 18 -13.83 9.25 10.12
C ARG A 18 -15.09 9.59 9.30
N PHE A 19 -15.01 9.39 7.99
CA PHE A 19 -16.09 9.45 7.02
C PHE A 19 -15.82 8.43 5.90
N PRO A 20 -16.81 8.04 5.08
CA PRO A 20 -16.62 7.06 4.02
C PRO A 20 -15.56 7.50 2.99
N PHE A 21 -14.57 6.65 2.72
CA PHE A 21 -13.57 6.90 1.68
C PHE A 21 -13.84 6.02 0.44
N ARG A 22 -14.09 6.65 -0.72
CA ARG A 22 -14.45 5.93 -1.95
C ARG A 22 -13.27 5.78 -2.92
N TYR A 23 -13.03 4.55 -3.36
CA TYR A 23 -12.05 4.22 -4.40
C TYR A 23 -12.53 3.04 -5.24
N GLY A 24 -12.36 3.12 -6.56
CA GLY A 24 -12.85 2.09 -7.48
C GLY A 24 -14.34 1.79 -7.21
N ILE A 25 -14.66 0.53 -6.97
CA ILE A 25 -16.02 0.04 -6.67
C ILE A 25 -16.35 -0.01 -5.17
N ALA A 26 -15.44 0.40 -4.28
CA ALA A 26 -15.58 0.25 -2.84
C ALA A 26 -15.79 1.60 -2.12
N SER A 27 -16.53 1.52 -1.02
CA SER A 27 -16.65 2.59 -0.03
C SER A 27 -16.14 2.05 1.29
N LEU A 28 -14.98 2.54 1.74
CA LEU A 28 -14.36 2.14 2.99
C LEU A 28 -14.94 2.93 4.15
N THR A 29 -15.62 2.23 5.05
CA THR A 29 -16.13 2.74 6.33
C THR A 29 -15.48 2.05 7.52
N GLU A 30 -15.09 0.78 7.34
CA GLU A 30 -14.42 -0.04 8.34
C GLU A 30 -13.17 -0.68 7.73
N LEU A 31 -12.09 -0.67 8.50
CA LEU A 31 -10.79 -1.21 8.10
C LEU A 31 -10.21 -2.02 9.25
N PRO A 32 -10.39 -3.35 9.29
CA PRO A 32 -9.72 -4.18 10.27
C PRO A 32 -8.21 -4.02 10.11
N HIS A 33 -7.54 -3.49 11.12
CA HIS A 33 -6.10 -3.30 11.11
C HIS A 33 -5.44 -4.50 11.78
N LEU A 34 -4.61 -5.21 11.03
CA LEU A 34 -3.94 -6.41 11.48
C LEU A 34 -2.48 -6.08 11.80
N LEU A 35 -2.05 -6.43 13.01
CA LEU A 35 -0.64 -6.47 13.39
C LEU A 35 -0.17 -7.92 13.39
N VAL A 36 1.00 -8.16 12.83
CA VAL A 36 1.70 -9.44 12.83
C VAL A 36 2.99 -9.28 13.61
N ILE A 37 3.20 -10.11 14.63
CA ILE A 37 4.40 -10.10 15.47
C ILE A 37 5.11 -11.43 15.28
N CYS A 38 6.36 -11.38 14.82
CA CYS A 38 7.20 -12.55 14.62
C CYS A 38 8.33 -12.57 15.66
N ASP A 39 8.48 -13.68 16.37
CA ASP A 39 9.72 -13.97 17.09
C ASP A 39 10.65 -14.73 16.16
N VAL A 40 11.86 -14.22 16.00
CA VAL A 40 12.85 -14.70 15.04
C VAL A 40 14.15 -14.99 15.77
N GLU A 41 14.72 -16.15 15.53
CA GLU A 41 16.09 -16.46 15.92
C GLU A 41 17.03 -16.10 14.78
N ILE A 42 18.03 -15.27 15.06
CA ILE A 42 19.06 -14.82 14.13
C ILE A 42 20.42 -15.12 14.77
N ASP A 43 21.20 -15.98 14.13
CA ASP A 43 22.50 -16.48 14.63
C ASP A 43 22.42 -16.93 16.10
N GLY A 44 21.35 -17.68 16.44
CA GLY A 44 21.11 -18.24 17.77
C GLY A 44 20.56 -17.26 18.81
N ARG A 45 20.32 -16.00 18.46
CA ARG A 45 19.73 -15.00 19.38
C ARG A 45 18.33 -14.60 18.94
N ARG A 46 17.44 -14.43 19.92
CA ARG A 46 16.06 -14.03 19.66
C ARG A 46 15.95 -12.52 19.41
N SER A 47 15.08 -12.17 18.48
CA SER A 47 14.61 -10.81 18.22
C SER A 47 13.13 -10.86 17.83
N THR A 48 12.40 -9.80 18.12
CA THR A 48 10.97 -9.69 17.79
C THR A 48 10.77 -8.54 16.81
N GLY A 49 10.01 -8.79 15.76
CA GLY A 49 9.67 -7.80 14.75
C GLY A 49 8.17 -7.76 14.47
N ILE A 50 7.73 -6.64 13.91
CA ILE A 50 6.33 -6.30 13.77
C ILE A 50 6.08 -5.80 12.34
N SER A 51 4.96 -6.21 11.77
CA SER A 51 4.36 -5.58 10.60
C SER A 51 2.89 -5.32 10.85
N ALA A 52 2.30 -4.46 10.02
CA ALA A 52 0.86 -4.20 10.09
C ALA A 52 0.31 -3.87 8.71
N ASP A 53 -1.00 -4.09 8.53
CA ASP A 53 -1.73 -3.66 7.34
C ASP A 53 -3.23 -3.46 7.62
N GLY A 54 -3.90 -2.70 6.77
CA GLY A 54 -5.34 -2.59 6.74
C GLY A 54 -5.94 -3.62 5.79
N LEU A 55 -6.91 -4.41 6.25
CA LEU A 55 -7.61 -5.39 5.42
C LEU A 55 -8.74 -4.70 4.64
N ALA A 56 -8.36 -3.98 3.58
CA ALA A 56 -9.29 -3.13 2.82
C ALA A 56 -10.22 -3.95 1.90
N PRO A 57 -11.51 -3.59 1.80
CA PRO A 57 -12.47 -4.26 0.94
C PRO A 57 -12.10 -4.10 -0.54
N LYS A 58 -12.39 -5.14 -1.34
CA LYS A 58 -12.27 -5.16 -2.80
C LYS A 58 -10.89 -4.85 -3.37
N TRP A 59 -9.84 -4.78 -2.54
CA TRP A 59 -8.52 -4.39 -3.01
C TRP A 59 -7.82 -5.51 -3.82
N PHE A 60 -7.93 -6.75 -3.37
CA PHE A 60 -7.12 -7.85 -3.90
C PHE A 60 -7.74 -8.59 -5.09
N THR A 61 -9.07 -8.69 -5.13
CA THR A 61 -9.82 -9.44 -6.16
C THR A 61 -10.68 -8.54 -7.06
N LYS A 62 -11.13 -7.39 -6.54
CA LYS A 62 -12.05 -6.44 -7.21
C LYS A 62 -13.33 -7.09 -7.76
N ASP A 63 -13.72 -8.23 -7.20
CA ASP A 63 -14.90 -8.95 -7.67
C ASP A 63 -16.18 -8.28 -7.14
N PRO A 64 -17.06 -7.75 -8.01
CA PRO A 64 -18.31 -7.14 -7.57
C PRO A 64 -19.32 -8.15 -7.01
N ALA A 65 -19.16 -9.45 -7.27
CA ALA A 65 -20.07 -10.49 -6.81
C ALA A 65 -19.82 -10.94 -5.36
N THR A 66 -18.66 -10.64 -4.78
CA THR A 66 -18.33 -11.02 -3.40
C THR A 66 -18.84 -10.01 -2.38
N SER A 67 -18.90 -10.38 -1.10
CA SER A 67 -19.08 -9.46 0.03
C SER A 67 -17.75 -9.26 0.76
N PHE A 68 -17.59 -8.12 1.46
CA PHE A 68 -16.37 -7.92 2.24
C PHE A 68 -16.28 -8.88 3.43
N GLU A 69 -17.39 -9.06 4.14
CA GLU A 69 -17.44 -9.81 5.41
C GLU A 69 -17.39 -11.32 5.19
N ASP A 70 -18.09 -11.82 4.17
CA ASP A 70 -18.28 -13.26 3.94
C ASP A 70 -17.19 -13.87 3.05
N ASP A 71 -16.58 -13.06 2.16
CA ASP A 71 -15.65 -13.57 1.16
C ASP A 71 -14.26 -12.93 1.28
N ASP A 72 -14.14 -11.61 1.07
CA ASP A 72 -12.84 -10.95 0.92
C ASP A 72 -12.01 -11.02 2.21
N LEU A 73 -12.61 -10.69 3.36
CA LEU A 73 -11.92 -10.70 4.65
C LEU A 73 -11.52 -12.13 5.09
N PRO A 74 -12.38 -13.16 5.01
CA PRO A 74 -11.98 -14.54 5.24
C PRO A 74 -10.87 -15.01 4.30
N ALA A 75 -10.90 -14.63 3.02
CA ALA A 75 -9.86 -15.00 2.06
C ALA A 75 -8.51 -14.35 2.42
N MET A 76 -8.49 -13.06 2.79
CA MET A 76 -7.30 -12.39 3.32
C MET A 76 -6.75 -13.07 4.57
N GLN A 77 -7.62 -13.43 5.53
CA GLN A 77 -7.17 -14.13 6.73
C GLN A 77 -6.60 -15.52 6.42
N THR A 78 -7.18 -16.23 5.46
CA THR A 78 -6.73 -17.56 5.04
C THR A 78 -5.32 -17.52 4.48
N VAL A 79 -5.04 -16.61 3.53
CA VAL A 79 -3.70 -16.50 2.93
C VAL A 79 -2.64 -16.04 3.94
N ILE A 80 -3.02 -15.20 4.91
CA ILE A 80 -2.12 -14.73 5.98
C ILE A 80 -1.79 -15.87 6.95
N ARG A 81 -2.79 -16.66 7.38
CA ARG A 81 -2.58 -17.81 8.25
C ARG A 81 -1.68 -18.84 7.57
N HIS A 82 -1.96 -19.18 6.31
CA HIS A 82 -1.14 -20.13 5.56
C HIS A 82 0.32 -19.64 5.42
N ALA A 83 0.53 -18.36 5.12
CA ALA A 83 1.89 -17.81 5.06
C ALA A 83 2.63 -17.88 6.41
N ALA A 84 1.93 -17.73 7.54
CA ALA A 84 2.52 -17.92 8.86
C ALA A 84 2.87 -19.39 9.15
N ASP A 85 2.01 -20.34 8.75
CA ASP A 85 2.30 -21.77 8.87
C ASP A 85 3.54 -22.15 8.06
N VAL A 86 3.65 -21.66 6.82
CA VAL A 86 4.85 -21.82 5.98
C VAL A 86 6.07 -21.20 6.63
N ALA A 87 5.95 -19.97 7.16
CA ALA A 87 7.05 -19.27 7.82
C ALA A 87 7.62 -20.06 9.01
N LEU A 88 6.75 -20.69 9.80
CA LEU A 88 7.12 -21.54 10.93
C LEU A 88 7.71 -22.89 10.48
N ALA A 89 7.14 -23.50 9.44
CA ALA A 89 7.57 -24.78 8.89
C ALA A 89 8.91 -24.70 8.14
N ALA A 90 9.31 -23.52 7.67
CA ALA A 90 10.56 -23.31 6.93
C ALA A 90 11.82 -23.68 7.73
N GLY A 91 11.74 -23.76 9.07
CA GLY A 91 12.87 -24.12 9.92
C GLY A 91 14.02 -23.12 9.86
N THR A 92 15.24 -23.58 10.16
CA THR A 92 16.44 -22.73 10.06
C THR A 92 16.94 -22.66 8.63
N GLN A 93 17.15 -21.45 8.13
CA GLN A 93 17.68 -21.16 6.80
C GLN A 93 19.01 -20.41 6.91
N ALA A 94 19.82 -20.44 5.85
CA ALA A 94 21.18 -19.90 5.87
C ALA A 94 21.22 -18.35 6.02
N ASP A 95 20.23 -17.68 5.44
CA ASP A 95 20.02 -16.24 5.50
C ASP A 95 18.53 -15.87 5.32
N PHE A 96 18.21 -14.60 5.49
CA PHE A 96 16.86 -14.06 5.29
C PHE A 96 16.33 -14.36 3.89
N PHE A 97 17.13 -14.13 2.84
CA PHE A 97 16.67 -14.28 1.47
C PHE A 97 16.32 -15.74 1.11
N ALA A 98 17.09 -16.71 1.61
CA ALA A 98 16.79 -18.13 1.48
C ALA A 98 15.47 -18.50 2.19
N TRP A 99 15.24 -17.97 3.40
CA TRP A 99 13.96 -18.14 4.11
C TRP A 99 12.80 -17.53 3.33
N TRP A 100 12.96 -16.31 2.81
CA TRP A 100 11.96 -15.64 2.01
C TRP A 100 11.64 -16.42 0.70
N GLN A 101 12.66 -17.00 0.04
CA GLN A 101 12.46 -17.85 -1.13
C GLN A 101 11.62 -19.10 -0.80
N VAL A 102 11.83 -19.73 0.36
CA VAL A 102 10.98 -20.84 0.82
C VAL A 102 9.54 -20.34 1.02
N LEU A 103 9.35 -19.27 1.78
CA LEU A 103 8.02 -18.69 2.04
C LEU A 103 7.26 -18.42 0.73
N HIS A 104 7.90 -17.69 -0.19
CA HIS A 104 7.27 -17.28 -1.44
C HIS A 104 6.95 -18.49 -2.33
N ARG A 105 7.86 -19.46 -2.44
CA ARG A 105 7.66 -20.66 -3.28
C ARG A 105 6.50 -21.50 -2.77
N GLU A 106 6.48 -21.83 -1.47
CA GLU A 106 5.45 -22.68 -0.89
C GLU A 106 4.08 -21.98 -0.90
N GLN A 107 4.02 -20.67 -0.57
CA GLN A 107 2.78 -19.89 -0.66
C GLN A 107 2.25 -19.85 -2.10
N SER A 108 3.13 -19.63 -3.09
CA SER A 108 2.73 -19.55 -4.50
C SER A 108 2.23 -20.90 -5.02
N ALA A 109 2.90 -22.00 -4.64
CA ALA A 109 2.48 -23.35 -5.02
C ALA A 109 1.10 -23.70 -4.44
N TRP A 110 0.90 -23.46 -3.15
CA TRP A 110 -0.40 -23.64 -2.49
C TRP A 110 -1.49 -22.75 -3.10
N ALA A 111 -1.19 -21.47 -3.36
CA ALA A 111 -2.15 -20.56 -3.97
C ALA A 111 -2.56 -21.01 -5.38
N GLY A 112 -1.62 -21.51 -6.19
CA GLY A 112 -1.91 -22.05 -7.51
C GLY A 112 -2.83 -23.27 -7.46
N GLN A 113 -2.61 -24.18 -6.51
CA GLN A 113 -3.47 -25.36 -6.30
C GLN A 113 -4.89 -24.99 -5.85
N ASN A 114 -5.03 -23.88 -5.12
CA ASN A 114 -6.32 -23.41 -4.58
C ASN A 114 -6.94 -22.28 -5.41
N GLN A 115 -6.39 -21.99 -6.60
CA GLN A 115 -6.88 -20.94 -7.52
C GLN A 115 -6.98 -19.55 -6.86
N ILE A 116 -6.06 -19.25 -5.94
CA ILE A 116 -6.01 -17.97 -5.23
C ILE A 116 -5.23 -16.96 -6.08
N ALA A 117 -5.81 -15.77 -6.26
CA ALA A 117 -5.19 -14.68 -7.01
C ALA A 117 -3.78 -14.35 -6.44
N PRO A 118 -2.75 -14.16 -7.29
CA PRO A 118 -1.38 -13.91 -6.82
C PRO A 118 -1.23 -12.68 -5.91
N LEU A 119 -1.99 -11.62 -6.19
CA LEU A 119 -1.97 -10.41 -5.35
C LEU A 119 -2.51 -10.70 -3.94
N LEU A 120 -3.55 -11.53 -3.84
CA LEU A 120 -4.13 -11.95 -2.56
C LEU A 120 -3.14 -12.86 -1.80
N SER A 121 -2.60 -13.90 -2.44
CA SER A 121 -1.66 -14.81 -1.76
C SER A 121 -0.39 -14.10 -1.29
N GLY A 122 0.08 -13.10 -2.05
CA GLY A 122 1.22 -12.25 -1.71
C GLY A 122 1.04 -11.38 -0.47
N LEU A 123 -0.21 -11.08 -0.07
CA LEU A 123 -0.50 -10.35 1.17
C LEU A 123 0.13 -11.04 2.39
N GLY A 124 -0.04 -12.37 2.49
CA GLY A 124 0.53 -13.18 3.56
C GLY A 124 2.05 -13.07 3.58
N CYS A 125 2.69 -13.34 2.43
CA CYS A 125 4.15 -13.22 2.30
C CYS A 125 4.67 -11.86 2.75
N SER A 126 4.07 -10.77 2.27
CA SER A 126 4.47 -9.39 2.58
C SER A 126 4.41 -9.07 4.08
N LEU A 127 3.36 -9.52 4.78
CA LEU A 127 3.23 -9.31 6.22
C LEU A 127 4.32 -10.03 7.00
N LEU A 128 4.57 -11.30 6.69
CA LEU A 128 5.60 -12.10 7.36
C LEU A 128 7.00 -11.56 7.03
N GLU A 129 7.26 -11.24 5.76
CA GLU A 129 8.51 -10.66 5.28
C GLU A 129 8.86 -9.37 6.06
N ARG A 130 7.95 -8.41 6.12
CA ARG A 130 8.19 -7.14 6.82
C ARG A 130 8.42 -7.32 8.32
N ALA A 131 7.70 -8.23 8.97
CA ALA A 131 7.88 -8.51 10.39
C ALA A 131 9.25 -9.14 10.66
N VAL A 132 9.71 -10.05 9.79
CA VAL A 132 11.04 -10.66 9.91
C VAL A 132 12.16 -9.65 9.60
N ILE A 133 11.97 -8.77 8.61
CA ILE A 133 12.91 -7.66 8.35
C ILE A 133 13.00 -6.72 9.56
N ASP A 134 11.89 -6.35 10.20
CA ASP A 134 11.90 -5.52 11.42
C ASP A 134 12.68 -6.22 12.55
N ALA A 135 12.45 -7.52 12.77
CA ALA A 135 13.19 -8.31 13.74
C ALA A 135 14.70 -8.32 13.45
N PHE A 136 15.07 -8.43 12.17
CA PHE A 136 16.44 -8.40 11.71
C PHE A 136 17.10 -7.03 11.94
N CYS A 137 16.40 -5.94 11.61
CA CYS A 137 16.89 -4.58 11.87
C CYS A 137 17.13 -4.33 13.36
N ARG A 138 16.20 -4.77 14.22
CA ARG A 138 16.31 -4.65 15.67
C ARG A 138 17.45 -5.48 16.25
N HIS A 139 17.62 -6.72 15.76
CA HIS A 139 18.73 -7.60 16.17
C HIS A 139 20.08 -6.93 15.92
N HIS A 140 20.26 -6.32 14.75
CA HIS A 140 21.50 -5.64 14.37
C HIS A 140 21.60 -4.21 14.90
N GLN A 141 20.54 -3.66 15.49
CA GLN A 141 20.45 -2.26 15.95
C GLN A 141 20.81 -1.25 14.84
N ARG A 142 20.37 -1.53 13.62
CA ARG A 142 20.66 -0.70 12.43
C ARG A 142 19.40 -0.44 11.62
N PRO A 143 19.28 0.74 10.99
CA PRO A 143 18.13 1.05 10.17
C PRO A 143 18.10 0.19 8.90
N PHE A 144 16.89 -0.09 8.40
CA PHE A 144 16.67 -0.95 7.24
C PHE A 144 17.52 -0.57 6.02
N HIS A 145 17.61 0.72 5.69
CA HIS A 145 18.33 1.18 4.50
C HIS A 145 19.83 0.81 4.54
N GLU A 146 20.47 0.85 5.71
CA GLU A 146 21.86 0.47 5.87
C GLU A 146 22.06 -1.03 5.67
N LEU A 147 21.20 -1.85 6.27
CA LEU A 147 21.27 -3.31 6.17
C LEU A 147 20.96 -3.79 4.75
N LEU A 148 19.95 -3.20 4.12
CA LEU A 148 19.59 -3.48 2.73
C LEU A 148 20.75 -3.14 1.79
N ARG A 149 21.33 -1.94 1.92
CA ARG A 149 22.43 -1.50 1.07
C ARG A 149 23.69 -2.35 1.28
N ALA A 150 24.00 -2.73 2.51
CA ALA A 150 25.09 -3.65 2.83
C ALA A 150 24.83 -5.10 2.43
N ASN A 151 23.65 -5.38 1.85
CA ASN A 151 23.17 -6.71 1.50
C ASN A 151 23.20 -7.71 2.67
N ALA A 152 22.97 -7.23 3.90
CA ALA A 152 22.99 -8.08 5.10
C ALA A 152 21.90 -9.17 5.08
N LEU A 153 20.82 -8.93 4.32
CA LEU A 153 19.71 -9.87 4.11
C LEU A 153 20.06 -11.01 3.15
N GLY A 154 21.21 -10.96 2.46
CA GLY A 154 21.64 -12.00 1.52
C GLY A 154 20.87 -12.01 0.19
N ILE A 155 20.36 -10.85 -0.24
CA ILE A 155 19.55 -10.72 -1.46
C ILE A 155 20.40 -11.08 -2.68
N ARG A 156 19.90 -12.04 -3.46
CA ARG A 156 20.48 -12.46 -4.73
C ARG A 156 19.53 -12.05 -5.85
N LEU A 157 19.75 -10.88 -6.45
CA LEU A 157 18.86 -10.33 -7.47
C LEU A 157 18.75 -11.24 -8.71
N GLY A 158 19.86 -11.90 -9.08
CA GLY A 158 19.91 -12.89 -10.16
C GLY A 158 18.96 -14.08 -9.98
N ASP A 159 18.68 -14.49 -8.74
CA ASP A 159 17.75 -15.58 -8.43
C ASP A 159 16.29 -15.17 -8.68
N MET A 160 16.00 -13.87 -8.70
CA MET A 160 14.65 -13.35 -9.00
C MET A 160 14.46 -13.06 -10.49
N ARG A 161 15.49 -12.54 -11.14
CA ARG A 161 15.55 -12.19 -12.56
C ARG A 161 16.99 -12.35 -13.05
N SER A 162 17.21 -13.18 -14.08
CA SER A 162 18.56 -13.52 -14.54
C SER A 162 19.33 -12.30 -15.07
N GLU A 163 18.64 -11.28 -15.58
CA GLU A 163 19.21 -10.01 -16.04
C GLU A 163 19.86 -9.19 -14.92
N LEU A 164 19.56 -9.50 -13.66
CA LEU A 164 20.12 -8.84 -12.48
C LEU A 164 21.30 -9.62 -11.87
N THR A 165 21.80 -10.64 -12.56
CA THR A 165 22.95 -11.43 -12.09
C THR A 165 24.18 -10.54 -11.87
N GLY A 166 24.79 -10.67 -10.69
CA GLY A 166 25.97 -9.89 -10.29
C GLY A 166 25.65 -8.52 -9.67
N LEU A 167 24.44 -7.98 -9.88
CA LEU A 167 24.02 -6.70 -9.31
C LEU A 167 23.82 -6.81 -7.79
N GLN A 168 24.38 -5.86 -7.04
CA GLN A 168 24.20 -5.74 -5.60
C GLN A 168 23.24 -4.59 -5.26
N PRO A 169 22.54 -4.64 -4.11
CA PRO A 169 21.74 -3.51 -3.64
C PRO A 169 22.50 -2.18 -3.59
N ALA A 170 23.80 -2.22 -3.23
CA ALA A 170 24.66 -1.04 -3.19
C ALA A 170 24.87 -0.35 -4.55
N ASP A 171 24.72 -1.07 -5.66
CA ASP A 171 24.93 -0.54 -7.02
C ASP A 171 23.76 0.33 -7.49
N VAL A 172 22.57 0.14 -6.91
CA VAL A 172 21.33 0.81 -7.31
C VAL A 172 20.71 1.69 -6.23
N LEU A 173 21.12 1.54 -4.97
CA LEU A 173 20.59 2.33 -3.85
C LEU A 173 21.47 3.55 -3.54
N PRO A 174 20.86 4.74 -3.39
CA PRO A 174 21.60 5.97 -3.06
C PRO A 174 22.24 5.88 -1.67
N ASN A 175 23.34 6.62 -1.50
CA ASN A 175 23.99 6.81 -0.20
C ASN A 175 24.55 8.25 -0.10
N PRO A 176 24.08 9.08 0.86
CA PRO A 176 23.05 8.78 1.86
C PRO A 176 21.63 8.63 1.26
N PRO A 177 20.67 8.03 1.99
CA PRO A 177 19.26 8.08 1.60
C PRO A 177 18.74 9.53 1.62
N LEU A 178 17.59 9.76 0.97
CA LEU A 178 16.91 11.05 1.05
C LEU A 178 16.49 11.35 2.49
N SER A 179 16.77 12.56 2.97
CA SER A 179 16.39 13.04 4.31
C SER A 179 14.95 13.54 4.39
N SER A 180 14.28 13.69 3.25
CA SER A 180 12.89 14.17 3.16
C SER A 180 12.17 13.55 1.98
N VAL A 181 10.86 13.33 2.14
CA VAL A 181 9.96 12.88 1.07
C VAL A 181 8.71 13.75 1.05
N ALA A 182 8.16 13.97 -0.15
CA ALA A 182 6.87 14.62 -0.30
C ALA A 182 5.74 13.62 0.02
N VAL A 183 4.85 13.98 0.94
CA VAL A 183 3.62 13.22 1.18
C VAL A 183 2.52 13.73 0.26
N ARG A 184 1.89 12.82 -0.46
CA ARG A 184 0.85 13.13 -1.43
C ARG A 184 -0.52 12.84 -0.84
N HIS A 185 -1.36 13.86 -0.70
CA HIS A 185 -2.73 13.72 -0.21
C HIS A 185 -3.61 13.08 -1.30
N THR A 186 -4.33 12.01 -0.97
CA THR A 186 -5.23 11.38 -1.94
C THR A 186 -6.59 12.04 -1.88
N VAL A 187 -7.03 12.57 -3.01
CA VAL A 187 -8.38 13.12 -3.19
C VAL A 187 -9.24 12.03 -3.81
N GLY A 188 -10.14 11.47 -3.01
CA GLY A 188 -11.13 10.48 -3.39
C GLY A 188 -12.21 11.02 -4.34
N LEU A 189 -12.99 10.12 -4.92
CA LEU A 189 -14.04 10.48 -5.89
C LEU A 189 -15.17 11.32 -5.28
N ALA A 190 -15.45 11.11 -3.99
CA ALA A 190 -16.53 11.77 -3.26
C ALA A 190 -16.06 12.78 -2.21
N ASP A 191 -14.75 13.04 -2.14
CA ASP A 191 -14.20 13.95 -1.13
C ASP A 191 -14.67 15.38 -1.39
N PRO A 192 -15.24 16.07 -0.37
CA PRO A 192 -15.70 17.45 -0.49
C PRO A 192 -14.51 18.36 -0.76
N LEU A 193 -14.59 19.18 -1.81
CA LEU A 193 -13.50 20.09 -2.13
C LEU A 193 -13.46 21.30 -1.19
N THR A 194 -14.65 21.78 -0.82
CA THR A 194 -14.86 22.93 0.08
C THR A 194 -15.81 22.56 1.22
N ASP A 195 -15.80 23.32 2.31
CA ASP A 195 -16.67 23.04 3.47
C ASP A 195 -18.17 23.15 3.14
N GLN A 196 -18.52 23.93 2.11
CA GLN A 196 -19.91 24.08 1.64
C GLN A 196 -20.46 22.81 0.99
N GLU A 197 -19.58 21.90 0.55
CA GLU A 197 -19.97 20.62 -0.04
C GLU A 197 -20.25 19.54 0.99
N ILE A 198 -19.98 19.80 2.27
CA ILE A 198 -20.22 18.86 3.37
C ILE A 198 -21.70 18.96 3.76
N PRO A 199 -22.50 17.90 3.60
CA PRO A 199 -23.88 17.89 4.08
C PRO A 199 -23.94 18.15 5.58
N HIS A 200 -24.96 18.89 6.03
CA HIS A 200 -25.10 19.26 7.44
C HIS A 200 -25.14 18.05 8.38
N ASP A 201 -25.75 16.93 7.95
CA ASP A 201 -25.83 15.66 8.68
C ASP A 201 -24.51 14.86 8.66
N GLN A 202 -23.51 15.30 7.89
CA GLN A 202 -22.19 14.68 7.78
C GLN A 202 -21.07 15.57 8.35
N GLN A 203 -21.41 16.73 8.92
CA GLN A 203 -20.43 17.58 9.61
C GLN A 203 -19.88 16.86 10.85
N LEU A 204 -18.58 17.04 11.07
CA LEU A 204 -17.85 16.42 12.16
C LEU A 204 -17.20 17.50 13.02
N ASP A 205 -17.37 17.39 14.34
CA ASP A 205 -16.83 18.33 15.33
C ASP A 205 -15.76 17.65 16.19
N ASP A 206 -14.75 17.07 15.53
CA ASP A 206 -13.61 16.40 16.17
C ASP A 206 -12.30 17.19 16.03
N GLY A 207 -12.39 18.45 15.60
CA GLY A 207 -11.25 19.35 15.47
C GLY A 207 -10.31 19.07 14.28
N LEU A 208 -10.67 18.16 13.38
CA LEU A 208 -9.87 17.83 12.19
C LEU A 208 -10.49 18.41 10.90
N PRO A 209 -9.68 18.80 9.89
CA PRO A 209 -10.20 19.29 8.62
C PRO A 209 -10.99 18.21 7.88
N HIS A 210 -12.12 18.56 7.28
CA HIS A 210 -12.98 17.61 6.54
C HIS A 210 -12.91 17.84 5.02
N SER A 211 -12.99 19.09 4.55
CA SER A 211 -12.80 19.39 3.13
C SER A 211 -11.33 19.39 2.70
N LEU A 212 -11.10 19.25 1.40
CA LEU A 212 -9.77 19.39 0.82
C LEU A 212 -9.16 20.77 1.11
N ALA A 213 -9.93 21.85 0.94
CA ALA A 213 -9.47 23.20 1.23
C ALA A 213 -9.01 23.35 2.70
N ALA A 214 -9.83 22.88 3.65
CA ALA A 214 -9.47 22.89 5.07
C ALA A 214 -8.21 22.03 5.34
N ALA A 215 -8.07 20.87 4.67
CA ALA A 215 -6.91 20.01 4.82
C ALA A 215 -5.64 20.64 4.25
N ILE A 216 -5.74 21.36 3.13
CA ILE A 216 -4.63 22.12 2.55
C ILE A 216 -4.13 23.16 3.56
N GLN A 217 -5.02 23.96 4.13
CA GLN A 217 -4.65 24.99 5.09
C GLN A 217 -4.07 24.41 6.39
N ALA A 218 -4.71 23.37 6.94
CA ALA A 218 -4.28 22.77 8.20
C ALA A 218 -2.92 22.06 8.09
N TYR A 219 -2.63 21.40 6.97
CA TYR A 219 -1.46 20.54 6.83
C TYR A 219 -0.39 21.04 5.85
N GLY A 220 -0.61 22.19 5.19
CA GLY A 220 0.35 22.76 4.23
C GLY A 220 0.53 21.88 2.99
N LEU A 221 -0.55 21.25 2.51
CA LEU A 221 -0.49 20.26 1.43
C LEU A 221 -0.12 20.91 0.09
N ARG A 222 0.85 20.31 -0.62
CA ARG A 222 1.32 20.76 -1.94
C ARG A 222 1.31 19.66 -3.01
N TYR A 223 1.12 18.41 -2.62
CA TYR A 223 1.19 17.26 -3.51
C TYR A 223 -0.11 16.44 -3.40
N PHE A 224 -0.75 16.15 -4.53
CA PHE A 224 -2.08 15.53 -4.58
C PHE A 224 -2.15 14.30 -5.50
N LYS A 225 -2.94 13.30 -5.13
CA LYS A 225 -3.34 12.17 -5.98
C LYS A 225 -4.83 12.26 -6.23
N VAL A 226 -5.23 12.57 -7.46
CA VAL A 226 -6.64 12.73 -7.81
C VAL A 226 -7.16 11.42 -8.38
N LYS A 227 -8.21 10.87 -7.74
CA LYS A 227 -8.91 9.69 -8.26
C LYS A 227 -9.75 10.08 -9.48
N LEU A 228 -9.73 9.23 -10.51
CA LEU A 228 -10.59 9.33 -11.70
C LEU A 228 -11.57 8.16 -11.72
N SER A 229 -12.80 8.45 -12.09
CA SER A 229 -13.90 7.49 -12.15
C SER A 229 -13.94 6.74 -13.48
N GLY A 230 -13.37 7.31 -14.55
CA GLY A 230 -13.54 6.82 -15.91
C GLY A 230 -14.78 7.37 -16.61
N ASP A 231 -15.56 8.25 -15.97
CA ASP A 231 -16.58 9.08 -16.63
C ASP A 231 -15.94 10.38 -17.13
N LEU A 232 -15.88 10.57 -18.45
CA LEU A 232 -15.19 11.71 -19.07
C LEU A 232 -15.75 13.05 -18.57
N ALA A 233 -17.08 13.19 -18.55
CA ALA A 233 -17.72 14.44 -18.22
C ALA A 233 -17.58 14.76 -16.73
N GLY A 234 -17.85 13.77 -15.87
CA GLY A 234 -17.70 13.90 -14.42
C GLY A 234 -16.25 14.16 -14.00
N ASP A 235 -15.29 13.39 -14.54
CA ASP A 235 -13.87 13.58 -14.24
C ASP A 235 -13.39 14.95 -14.71
N HIS A 236 -13.82 15.41 -15.89
CA HIS A 236 -13.44 16.72 -16.41
C HIS A 236 -13.89 17.85 -15.49
N GLU A 237 -15.17 17.88 -15.14
CA GLU A 237 -15.72 18.93 -14.27
C GLU A 237 -15.08 18.87 -12.87
N ARG A 238 -14.84 17.66 -12.36
CA ARG A 238 -14.17 17.48 -11.06
C ARG A 238 -12.74 18.01 -11.08
N LEU A 239 -11.97 17.73 -12.15
CA LEU A 239 -10.60 18.21 -12.31
C LEU A 239 -10.55 19.73 -12.41
N ARG A 240 -11.48 20.36 -13.15
CA ARG A 240 -11.59 21.82 -13.26
C ARG A 240 -11.73 22.47 -11.88
N ARG A 241 -12.67 21.98 -11.06
CA ARG A 241 -12.91 22.48 -9.69
C ARG A 241 -11.72 22.24 -8.76
N LEU A 242 -11.04 21.11 -8.92
CA LEU A 242 -9.83 20.79 -8.16
C LEU A 242 -8.69 21.78 -8.44
N VAL A 243 -8.47 22.11 -9.71
CA VAL A 243 -7.47 23.11 -10.10
C VAL A 243 -7.79 24.47 -9.47
N GLU A 244 -9.05 24.90 -9.46
CA GLU A 244 -9.46 26.15 -8.81
C GLU A 244 -9.12 26.15 -7.32
N VAL A 245 -9.45 25.06 -6.60
CA VAL A 245 -9.11 24.91 -5.18
C VAL A 245 -7.59 24.89 -4.97
N PHE A 246 -6.83 24.17 -5.79
CA PHE A 246 -5.38 24.15 -5.66
C PHE A 246 -4.75 25.53 -5.91
N GLN A 247 -5.20 26.25 -6.93
CA GLN A 247 -4.72 27.60 -7.23
C GLN A 247 -5.05 28.58 -6.11
N GLN A 248 -6.28 28.50 -5.56
CA GLN A 248 -6.73 29.36 -4.49
C GLN A 248 -5.99 29.09 -3.17
N GLU A 249 -5.85 27.82 -2.79
CA GLU A 249 -5.34 27.44 -1.46
C GLU A 249 -3.81 27.26 -1.42
N VAL A 250 -3.18 26.95 -2.56
CA VAL A 250 -1.72 26.67 -2.65
C VAL A 250 -0.98 27.69 -3.51
N GLY A 251 -1.62 28.25 -4.54
CA GLY A 251 -0.96 29.04 -5.59
C GLY A 251 -0.40 28.17 -6.72
N ALA A 252 0.65 28.62 -7.41
CA ALA A 252 1.20 27.92 -8.59
C ALA A 252 2.11 26.71 -8.26
N ASP A 253 2.37 26.46 -6.97
CA ASP A 253 3.37 25.48 -6.52
C ASP A 253 2.81 24.07 -6.28
N TYR A 254 1.53 23.81 -6.56
CA TYR A 254 0.97 22.47 -6.36
C TYR A 254 1.46 21.49 -7.43
N ARG A 255 1.47 20.20 -7.06
CA ARG A 255 1.68 19.08 -7.98
C ARG A 255 0.59 18.06 -7.78
N PHE A 256 0.07 17.50 -8.87
CA PHE A 256 -0.84 16.38 -8.77
C PHE A 256 -0.55 15.31 -9.80
N THR A 257 -1.11 14.14 -9.53
CA THR A 257 -1.11 12.97 -10.43
C THR A 257 -2.51 12.41 -10.50
N LEU A 258 -2.84 11.75 -11.60
CA LEU A 258 -4.12 11.09 -11.78
C LEU A 258 -4.03 9.60 -11.46
N ASP A 259 -5.09 9.05 -10.87
CA ASP A 259 -5.21 7.64 -10.48
C ASP A 259 -6.57 7.11 -10.93
N GLY A 260 -6.58 6.41 -12.07
CA GLY A 260 -7.78 5.82 -12.66
C GLY A 260 -8.22 4.49 -12.07
N ASN A 261 -7.44 3.91 -11.14
CA ASN A 261 -7.80 2.70 -10.39
C ASN A 261 -8.32 1.50 -11.24
N GLU A 262 -7.83 1.34 -12.48
CA GLU A 262 -8.28 0.35 -13.48
C GLU A 262 -9.76 0.50 -13.94
N ASN A 263 -10.36 1.68 -13.80
CA ASN A 263 -11.75 1.92 -14.19
C ASN A 263 -11.97 2.07 -15.72
N TYR A 264 -10.91 2.11 -16.52
CA TYR A 264 -11.03 2.27 -17.98
C TYR A 264 -11.19 0.90 -18.66
N PRO A 265 -12.18 0.72 -19.54
CA PRO A 265 -12.43 -0.57 -20.21
C PRO A 265 -11.35 -0.93 -21.24
N SER A 266 -10.55 0.04 -21.68
CA SER A 266 -9.44 -0.17 -22.61
C SER A 266 -8.42 0.96 -22.55
N VAL A 267 -7.22 0.69 -23.06
CA VAL A 267 -6.18 1.72 -23.28
C VAL A 267 -6.67 2.82 -24.24
N ALA A 268 -7.52 2.49 -25.21
CA ALA A 268 -8.09 3.46 -26.15
C ALA A 268 -9.02 4.46 -25.45
N ALA A 269 -9.92 3.96 -24.59
CA ALA A 269 -10.79 4.81 -23.77
C ALA A 269 -9.98 5.71 -22.82
N PHE A 270 -8.97 5.14 -22.16
CA PHE A 270 -8.04 5.93 -21.34
C PHE A 270 -7.37 7.05 -22.15
N ARG A 271 -6.87 6.74 -23.35
CA ARG A 271 -6.20 7.70 -24.22
C ARG A 271 -7.13 8.85 -24.63
N GLU A 272 -8.37 8.55 -25.00
CA GLU A 272 -9.36 9.57 -25.36
C GLU A 272 -9.57 10.57 -24.22
N HIS A 273 -9.78 10.06 -22.99
CA HIS A 273 -9.98 10.92 -21.82
C HIS A 273 -8.73 11.76 -21.52
N TRP A 274 -7.55 11.13 -21.59
CA TRP A 274 -6.28 11.81 -21.39
C TRP A 274 -6.04 12.95 -22.40
N GLU A 275 -6.31 12.71 -23.69
CA GLU A 275 -6.19 13.72 -24.73
C GLU A 275 -7.18 14.87 -24.52
N HIS A 276 -8.41 14.57 -24.10
CA HIS A 276 -9.41 15.58 -23.78
C HIS A 276 -8.98 16.47 -22.59
N HIS A 277 -8.51 15.88 -21.49
CA HIS A 277 -8.03 16.65 -20.32
C HIS A 277 -6.81 17.52 -20.68
N ARG A 278 -5.90 17.03 -21.53
CA ARG A 278 -4.71 17.78 -21.96
C ARG A 278 -5.00 19.00 -22.82
N GLN A 279 -6.17 19.07 -23.48
CA GLN A 279 -6.55 20.23 -24.29
C GLN A 279 -6.96 21.43 -23.40
N HIS A 280 -7.19 21.21 -22.12
CA HIS A 280 -7.64 22.25 -21.20
C HIS A 280 -6.46 22.80 -20.39
N ALA A 281 -6.06 24.04 -20.70
CA ALA A 281 -4.87 24.68 -20.13
C ALA A 281 -4.80 24.62 -18.58
N PRO A 282 -5.89 24.88 -17.83
CA PRO A 282 -5.83 24.82 -16.35
C PRO A 282 -5.51 23.43 -15.80
N ILE A 283 -5.88 22.36 -16.49
CA ILE A 283 -5.61 20.97 -16.06
C ILE A 283 -4.20 20.55 -16.49
N ARG A 284 -3.70 21.11 -17.61
CA ARG A 284 -2.39 20.76 -18.18
C ARG A 284 -1.22 21.42 -17.44
N GLU A 285 -1.41 22.66 -16.98
CA GLU A 285 -0.39 23.54 -16.40
C GLU A 285 -0.30 23.39 -14.87
#